data_AF-A0A969F026-F1
#
_entry.id   AF-A0A969F026-F1
#
_cell.length_a   1.000
_cell.length_b   1.000
_cell.length_c   1.000
_cell.angle_alpha   90.00
_cell.angle_beta   90.00
_cell.angle_gamma   90.00
#
_symmetry.space_group_name_H-M   'P 1'
#
loop_
_entity.id
_entity.type
_entity.pdbx_description
1 polymer ?
#
loop_
_entity_poly.entity_id
_entity_poly.type
_entity_poly.pdbx_seq_one_letter_code
_entity_poly.pdbx_strand_id
1 'polypeptide(L)' 'METLVDGLSFPEAPRFRAGRLYYSDFYRHVVESVDASGRRQVEAEVAAQPSGLGWLPDGRLLIV' A
#
# COMPACT_ATOMS: atom_id res chain seq x y z
N MET A 1 17.10 -11.07 -8.88
CA MET A 1 16.03 -10.54 -8.01
C MET A 1 16.47 -9.14 -7.61
N GLU A 2 15.63 -8.14 -7.82
CA GLU A 2 15.92 -6.73 -7.50
C GLU A 2 14.90 -6.25 -6.48
N THR A 3 15.34 -5.43 -5.52
CA THR A 3 14.46 -4.84 -4.51
C THR A 3 13.70 -3.66 -5.13
N LEU A 4 12.37 -3.74 -5.17
CA LEU A 4 11.53 -2.65 -5.70
C LEU A 4 11.29 -1.54 -4.66
N VAL A 5 11.17 -1.91 -3.39
CA VAL A 5 10.87 -1.04 -2.24
C VAL A 5 11.62 -1.58 -1.02
N ASP A 6 12.34 -0.71 -0.34
CA ASP A 6 13.06 -0.91 0.92
C ASP A 6 12.57 0.06 2.02
N GLY A 7 13.12 -0.03 3.23
CA GLY A 7 12.82 0.92 4.31
C GLY A 7 11.39 0.87 4.86
N LEU A 8 10.66 -0.21 4.59
CA LEU A 8 9.33 -0.46 5.14
C LEU A 8 9.44 -0.92 6.59
N SER A 9 8.47 -0.57 7.44
CA SER A 9 8.47 -0.99 8.84
C SER A 9 7.79 -2.34 9.01
N PHE A 10 6.52 -2.45 8.63
CA PHE A 10 5.78 -3.71 8.65
C PHE A 10 4.73 -3.71 7.52
N PRO A 11 5.15 -4.08 6.29
CA PRO A 11 4.30 -4.03 5.12
C PRO A 11 3.34 -5.22 5.04
N GLU A 12 2.06 -4.94 4.82
CA GLU A 12 0.98 -5.93 4.83
C GLU A 12 0.03 -5.80 3.64
N ALA A 13 -0.75 -6.87 3.44
CA ALA A 13 -1.80 -6.98 2.43
C ALA A 13 -1.44 -6.46 1.02
N PRO A 14 -0.38 -6.98 0.36
CA PRO A 14 -0.03 -6.56 -0.98
C PRO A 14 -1.17 -6.83 -1.97
N ARG A 15 -1.50 -5.83 -2.79
CA ARG A 15 -2.53 -5.91 -3.83
C ARG A 15 -2.09 -5.18 -5.08
N PHE A 16 -2.06 -5.87 -6.21
CA PHE A 16 -1.76 -5.24 -7.49
C PHE A 16 -3.04 -4.72 -8.15
N ARG A 17 -3.06 -3.45 -8.53
CA ARG A 17 -4.17 -2.83 -9.27
C ARG A 17 -3.68 -1.65 -10.09
N ALA A 18 -4.17 -1.53 -11.32
CA ALA A 18 -3.91 -0.38 -12.20
C ALA A 18 -2.41 -0.03 -12.36
N GLY A 19 -1.56 -1.04 -12.51
CA GLY A 19 -0.11 -0.84 -12.72
C GLY A 19 0.69 -0.54 -11.45
N ARG A 20 0.07 -0.62 -10.26
CA ARG A 20 0.70 -0.32 -8.98
C ARG A 20 0.49 -1.46 -7.99
N LEU A 21 1.49 -1.72 -7.16
CA LEU A 21 1.40 -2.59 -5.99
C LEU A 21 1.07 -1.73 -4.77
N TYR A 22 -0.14 -1.89 -4.23
CA TYR A 22 -0.59 -1.28 -2.99
C TYR A 22 -0.23 -2.16 -1.80
N TYR A 23 0.14 -1.55 -0.69
CA TYR A 23 0.42 -2.22 0.58
C TYR A 23 0.18 -1.25 1.76
N SER A 24 -0.23 -1.77 2.91
CA SER A 24 -0.24 -0.98 4.15
C SER A 24 1.12 -1.09 4.83
N ASP A 25 1.56 -0.06 5.53
CA ASP A 25 2.73 -0.13 6.42
C ASP A 25 2.28 0.19 7.85
N PHE A 26 2.11 -0.88 8.63
CA PHE A 26 1.34 -0.90 9.87
C PHE A 26 1.86 0.09 10.92
N TYR A 27 3.19 0.14 11.11
CA TYR A 27 3.83 1.04 12.08
C TYR A 27 4.17 2.41 11.51
N ARG A 28 4.16 2.57 10.18
CA ARG A 28 4.30 3.88 9.54
C ARG A 28 2.95 4.58 9.35
N HIS A 29 1.84 3.95 9.72
CA HIS A 29 0.50 4.55 9.70
C HIS A 29 0.09 5.07 8.30
N VAL A 30 0.51 4.35 7.25
CA VAL A 30 0.25 4.73 5.85
C VAL A 30 -0.21 3.55 5.02
N VAL A 31 -0.94 3.84 3.96
CA VAL A 31 -1.10 2.98 2.79
C VAL A 31 -0.31 3.61 1.65
N GLU A 32 0.60 2.84 1.08
CA GLU A 32 1.45 3.27 -0.03
C GLU A 32 1.18 2.41 -1.26
N SER A 33 1.57 2.93 -2.42
CA SER A 33 1.63 2.18 -3.65
C SER A 33 2.94 2.44 -4.37
N VAL A 34 3.43 1.44 -5.11
CA VAL A 34 4.64 1.55 -5.94
C VAL A 34 4.36 1.04 -7.36
N ASP A 35 4.89 1.72 -8.38
CA ASP A 35 4.87 1.19 -9.75
C ASP A 35 6.14 0.39 -10.09
N ALA A 36 6.18 -0.22 -11.28
CA ALA A 36 7.30 -1.04 -11.73
C ALA A 36 8.64 -0.28 -11.86
N SER A 37 8.64 1.05 -11.80
CA SER A 37 9.86 1.87 -11.80
C SER A 37 10.39 2.16 -10.38
N GLY A 38 9.72 1.66 -9.33
CA GLY A 38 10.06 1.93 -7.94
C GLY A 38 9.51 3.25 -7.41
N ARG A 39 8.67 3.96 -8.18
CA ARG A 39 8.09 5.23 -7.75
C ARG A 39 6.95 5.01 -6.76
N ARG A 40 7.22 5.32 -5.49
CA ARG A 40 6.28 5.23 -4.37
C ARG A 40 5.34 6.44 -4.30
N GLN A 41 4.17 6.21 -3.73
CA GLN A 41 3.17 7.23 -3.44
C GLN A 41 2.47 6.86 -2.14
N VAL A 42 2.29 7.84 -1.25
CA VAL A 42 1.38 7.71 -0.10
C VAL A 42 -0.04 7.92 -0.62
N GLU A 43 -0.87 6.89 -0.52
CA GLU A 43 -2.27 6.91 -0.96
C GLU A 43 -3.21 7.37 0.16
N ALA A 44 -2.84 7.05 1.40
CA ALA A 44 -3.54 7.52 2.60
C ALA A 44 -2.63 7.50 3.82
N GLU A 45 -2.80 8.49 4.70
CA GLU A 45 -2.38 8.41 6.09
C GLU A 45 -3.56 7.89 6.92
N VAL A 46 -3.27 6.97 7.84
CA VAL A 46 -4.29 6.30 8.65
C VAL A 46 -3.87 6.40 10.10
N ALA A 47 -4.66 7.10 10.92
CA ALA A 47 -4.30 7.33 12.33
C ALA A 47 -4.16 6.03 13.15
N ALA A 48 -4.86 4.97 12.76
CA ALA A 48 -4.76 3.63 13.33
C ALA A 48 -3.70 2.78 12.61
N GLN A 49 -3.69 1.47 12.81
CA GLN A 49 -2.70 0.56 12.20
C GLN A 49 -3.34 -0.16 11.00
N PRO A 50 -3.14 0.32 9.75
CA PRO A 50 -3.79 -0.27 8.60
C PRO A 50 -3.20 -1.64 8.29
N SER A 51 -4.06 -2.63 8.03
CA SER A 51 -3.64 -4.01 7.77
C SER A 51 -4.34 -4.62 6.56
N GLY A 52 -5.65 -4.41 6.41
CA GLY A 52 -6.44 -5.00 5.34
C GLY A 52 -6.65 -4.01 4.20
N LEU A 53 -6.41 -4.46 2.97
CA LEU A 53 -6.70 -3.70 1.76
C LEU A 53 -7.69 -4.42 0.84
N GLY A 54 -8.65 -3.64 0.31
CA GLY A 54 -9.62 -4.09 -0.69
C GLY A 54 -10.18 -2.92 -1.49
N TRP A 55 -11.04 -3.21 -2.46
CA TRP A 55 -11.77 -2.19 -3.21
C TRP A 55 -13.25 -2.47 -3.17
N LEU A 56 -14.02 -1.40 -3.01
CA LEU A 56 -15.46 -1.44 -3.23
C LEU A 56 -15.76 -1.57 -4.73
N PRO A 57 -16.97 -2.02 -5.12
CA PRO A 57 -17.35 -2.11 -6.53
C PRO A 57 -17.26 -0.79 -7.31
N ASP A 58 -17.39 0.35 -6.61
CA ASP A 58 -17.24 1.70 -7.18
C ASP A 58 -15.77 2.14 -7.36
N GLY A 59 -14.81 1.28 -7.01
CA GLY A 59 -13.39 1.52 -7.17
C GLY A 59 -12.74 2.32 -6.05
N ARG A 60 -13.46 2.71 -5.00
CA ARG A 60 -12.85 3.29 -3.80
C ARG A 60 -12.03 2.25 -3.04
N LEU A 61 -10.87 2.66 -2.55
CA LEU A 61 -10.02 1.85 -1.70
C LEU A 61 -10.67 1.71 -0.31
N LEU A 62 -10.79 0.48 0.16
CA LEU A 62 -11.19 0.12 1.52
C LEU A 62 -9.93 -0.24 2.31
N ILE A 63 -9.76 0.40 3.46
CA ILE A 63 -8.65 0.18 4.39
C ILE A 63 -9.25 -0.28 5.73
N VAL A 64 -8.71 -1.37 6.29
CA VAL A 64 -9.13 -1.99 7.56
C VAL A 64 -7.99 -2.01 8.55
#